data_AF-A0A1X0RCT4-F1
#
_entry.id   AF-A0A1X0RCT4-F1
#
_cell.length_a   1.000
_cell.length_b   1.000
_cell.length_c   1.000
_cell.angle_alpha   90.00
_cell.angle_beta   90.00
_cell.angle_gamma   90.00
#
_symmetry.space_group_name_H-M   'P 1'
#
loop_
_entity.id
_entity.type
_entity.pdbx_description
1 polymer ?
#
loop_
_entity_poly.entity_id
_entity_poly.type
_entity_poly.pdbx_seq_one_letter_code
_entity_poly.pdbx_strand_id
1 'polypeptide(L)'
;MSLTELTNKLAKEFDECLETILALPEQQQENKDEGQEKGLNEQVAGLRYTFLQLESQLKNMRTKTLQDKELSLKEINRLLKRDIEIKKRAIETYVAKLEEWDKEIPTLIEQSNRAVASRLNGYDFDSDITTPPPQTTNDVQQQNDDDDDDDDDEGVEFEEV
;
A
#
# COMPACT_ATOMS: atom_id res chain seq x y z
N MET A 1 9.17 25.11 12.05
CA MET A 1 10.54 25.20 12.57
C MET A 1 11.12 23.80 12.59
N SER A 2 12.25 23.61 11.93
CA SER A 2 12.99 22.34 11.92
C SER A 2 14.04 22.30 13.05
N LEU A 3 14.53 21.11 13.39
CA LEU A 3 15.62 20.95 14.37
C LEU A 3 16.88 21.70 13.91
N THR A 4 17.17 21.64 12.60
CA THR A 4 18.30 22.34 11.97
C THR A 4 18.20 23.85 12.14
N GLU A 5 17.01 24.42 11.99
CA GLU A 5 16.77 25.86 12.24
C GLU A 5 17.00 26.24 13.71
N LEU A 6 16.59 25.40 14.67
CA LEU A 6 16.86 25.63 16.09
C LEU A 6 18.35 25.62 16.40
N THR A 7 19.08 24.63 15.87
CA THR A 7 20.54 24.52 16.07
C THR A 7 21.28 25.71 15.47
N ASN A 8 20.88 26.14 14.26
CA ASN A 8 21.47 27.33 13.62
C ASN A 8 21.19 28.60 14.42
N LYS A 9 19.99 28.72 15.01
CA LYS A 9 19.64 29.86 15.88
C LYS A 9 20.49 29.87 17.16
N LEU A 10 20.68 28.71 17.80
CA LEU A 10 21.55 28.60 18.97
C LEU A 10 23.00 28.98 18.65
N ALA A 11 23.55 28.45 17.56
CA ALA A 11 24.92 28.73 17.14
C ALA A 11 25.13 30.23 16.90
N LYS A 12 24.21 30.86 16.15
CA LYS A 12 24.27 32.29 15.88
C LYS A 12 24.22 33.15 17.16
N GLU A 13 23.31 32.84 18.08
CA GLU A 13 23.16 33.59 19.34
C GLU A 13 24.35 33.37 20.29
N PHE A 14 24.98 32.19 20.22
CA PHE A 14 26.21 31.92 20.95
C PHE A 14 27.41 32.68 20.37
N ASP A 15 27.54 32.70 19.05
CA ASP A 15 28.59 33.46 18.36
C ASP A 15 28.43 34.97 18.59
N GLU A 16 27.21 35.49 18.53
CA GLU A 16 26.89 36.90 18.80
C GLU A 16 27.18 37.29 20.27
N CYS A 17 26.92 36.37 21.20
CA CYS A 17 27.29 36.53 22.61
C CYS A 17 28.82 36.57 22.80
N LEU A 18 29.55 35.65 22.17
CA LEU A 18 31.01 35.63 22.21
C LEU A 18 31.63 36.87 21.56
N GLU A 19 31.15 37.28 20.38
CA GLU A 19 31.62 38.50 19.72
C GLU A 19 31.39 39.73 20.58
N THR A 20 30.23 39.83 21.25
CA THR A 20 29.95 40.98 22.10
C THR A 20 30.84 40.99 23.36
N ILE A 21 31.12 39.83 23.95
CA ILE A 21 32.04 39.71 25.10
C ILE A 21 33.47 40.09 24.68
N LEU A 22 33.91 39.66 23.49
CA LEU A 22 35.26 39.93 22.97
C LEU A 22 35.43 41.37 22.45
N ALA A 23 34.35 42.02 22.01
CA ALA A 23 34.35 43.40 21.53
C ALA A 23 34.39 44.45 22.66
N LEU A 24 34.28 44.06 23.94
CA LEU A 24 34.48 44.98 25.05
C LEU A 24 35.93 45.50 25.05
N PRO A 25 36.15 46.82 24.92
CA PRO A 25 37.50 47.38 24.82
C PRO A 25 38.28 47.18 26.14
N GLU A 26 39.56 46.78 26.02
CA GLU A 26 40.49 46.61 27.14
C GLU A 26 40.58 47.85 28.05
N GLN A 27 40.19 49.05 27.58
CA GLN A 27 40.19 50.30 28.35
C GLN A 27 39.20 50.34 29.54
N GLN A 28 38.25 49.41 29.66
CA GLN A 28 37.42 49.28 30.87
C GLN A 28 38.09 48.46 31.98
N GLN A 29 39.25 47.84 31.73
CA GLN A 29 39.98 47.04 32.73
C GLN A 29 40.63 47.86 33.87
N GLU A 30 40.57 49.19 33.83
CA GLU A 30 41.04 50.04 34.94
C GLU A 30 39.94 50.40 35.97
N ASN A 31 38.64 50.21 35.65
CA ASN A 31 37.50 50.43 36.56
C ASN A 31 36.78 49.09 36.89
N LYS A 32 37.47 48.24 37.64
CA LYS A 32 37.52 46.79 37.35
C LYS A 32 36.42 45.86 37.86
N ASP A 33 35.44 46.26 38.69
CA ASP A 33 34.58 45.24 39.30
C ASP A 33 33.09 45.29 38.92
N GLU A 34 32.39 46.43 38.98
CA GLU A 34 30.92 46.38 38.93
C GLU A 34 30.28 46.50 37.53
N GLY A 35 30.93 47.21 36.60
CA GLY A 35 30.37 47.47 35.26
C GLY A 35 30.57 46.31 34.29
N GLN A 36 31.73 45.65 34.39
CA GLN A 36 32.12 44.54 33.52
C GLN A 36 31.38 43.25 33.90
N GLU A 37 31.17 42.99 35.20
CA GLU A 37 30.31 41.90 35.67
C GLU A 37 28.86 42.08 35.21
N LYS A 38 28.31 43.31 35.26
CA LYS A 38 26.93 43.57 34.82
C LYS A 38 26.69 43.27 33.34
N GLY A 39 27.58 43.74 32.46
CA GLY A 39 27.46 43.49 31.02
C GLY A 39 27.62 42.01 30.65
N LEU A 40 28.54 41.31 31.32
CA LEU A 40 28.71 39.86 31.15
C LEU A 40 27.48 39.09 31.66
N ASN A 41 26.91 39.50 32.78
CA ASN A 41 25.74 38.84 33.36
C ASN A 41 24.48 39.07 32.51
N GLU A 42 24.35 40.22 31.83
CA GLU A 42 23.30 40.48 30.84
C GLU A 42 23.42 39.60 29.59
N GLN A 43 24.64 39.44 29.06
CA GLN A 43 24.95 38.53 27.94
C GLN A 43 24.62 37.08 28.29
N VAL A 44 25.04 36.62 29.48
CA VAL A 44 24.73 35.28 30.00
C VAL A 44 23.23 35.10 30.27
N ALA A 45 22.54 36.14 30.74
CA ALA A 45 21.09 36.10 30.94
C ALA A 45 20.34 35.99 29.60
N GLY A 46 20.77 36.72 28.57
CA GLY A 46 20.27 36.60 27.20
C GLY A 46 20.46 35.18 26.65
N LEU A 47 21.67 34.63 26.78
CA LEU A 47 21.95 33.27 26.34
C LEU A 47 21.12 32.21 27.10
N ARG A 48 20.94 32.37 28.41
CA ARG A 48 20.07 31.51 29.23
C ARG A 48 18.61 31.59 28.78
N TYR A 49 18.12 32.78 28.46
CA TYR A 49 16.77 32.97 27.95
C TYR A 49 16.59 32.27 26.59
N THR A 50 17.54 32.44 25.67
CA THR A 50 17.53 31.77 24.37
C THR A 50 17.56 30.25 24.54
N PHE A 51 18.37 29.73 25.46
CA PHE A 51 18.41 28.30 25.79
C PHE A 51 17.06 27.78 26.30
N LEU A 52 16.42 28.47 27.24
CA LEU A 52 15.09 28.13 27.75
C LEU A 52 14.02 28.16 26.65
N GLN A 53 14.09 29.15 25.76
CA GLN A 53 13.18 29.26 24.63
C GLN A 53 13.35 28.09 23.64
N LEU A 54 14.59 27.72 23.33
CA LEU A 54 14.92 26.59 22.47
C LEU A 54 14.47 25.27 23.11
N GLU A 55 14.68 25.08 24.41
CA GLU A 55 14.21 23.90 25.15
C GLU A 55 12.68 23.75 25.04
N SER A 56 11.95 24.85 25.25
CA SER A 56 10.49 24.88 25.10
C SER A 56 10.06 24.53 23.67
N GLN A 57 10.75 25.06 22.65
CA GLN A 57 10.46 24.76 21.25
C GLN A 57 10.76 23.29 20.90
N LEU A 58 11.83 22.72 21.45
CA LEU A 58 12.18 21.30 21.27
C LEU A 58 11.12 20.38 21.89
N LYS A 59 10.66 20.69 23.11
CA LYS A 59 9.55 19.97 23.78
C LYS A 59 8.26 20.03 22.95
N ASN A 60 7.95 21.19 22.37
CA ASN A 60 6.80 21.36 21.49
C ASN A 60 6.93 20.57 20.17
N MET A 61 8.12 20.51 19.55
CA MET A 61 8.32 19.67 18.37
C MET A 61 8.13 18.19 18.71
N ARG A 62 8.71 17.73 19.82
CA ARG A 62 8.57 16.34 20.27
C ARG A 62 7.10 15.94 20.48
N THR A 63 6.33 16.78 21.16
CA THR A 63 4.90 16.50 21.42
C THR A 63 4.09 16.48 20.13
N LYS A 64 4.31 17.41 19.20
CA LYS A 64 3.67 17.40 17.88
C LYS A 64 3.99 16.13 17.09
N THR A 65 5.27 15.75 17.00
CA THR A 65 5.67 14.52 16.29
C THR A 65 5.06 13.26 16.89
N LEU A 66 4.95 13.18 18.22
CA LEU A 66 4.28 12.05 18.88
C LEU A 66 2.79 12.00 18.55
N GLN A 67 2.11 13.16 18.53
CA GLN A 67 0.70 13.27 18.19
C GLN A 67 0.45 12.90 16.71
N ASP A 68 1.29 13.38 15.79
CA ASP A 68 1.19 13.04 14.37
C ASP A 68 1.40 11.55 14.12
N LYS A 69 2.36 10.92 14.84
CA LYS A 69 2.57 9.48 14.78
C LYS A 69 1.36 8.70 15.29
N GLU A 70 0.73 9.15 16.38
CA GLU A 70 -0.48 8.51 16.91
C GLU A 70 -1.64 8.61 15.90
N LEU A 71 -1.83 9.78 15.28
CA LEU A 71 -2.83 9.99 14.24
C LEU A 71 -2.55 9.11 13.01
N SER A 72 -1.29 9.02 12.57
CA SER A 72 -0.86 8.14 11.49
C SER A 72 -1.14 6.67 11.79
N LEU A 73 -0.80 6.19 12.99
CA LEU A 73 -1.08 4.81 13.41
C LEU A 73 -2.57 4.51 13.48
N LYS A 74 -3.40 5.48 13.90
CA LYS A 74 -4.86 5.34 13.89
C LYS A 74 -5.40 5.19 12.47
N GLU A 75 -4.91 5.98 11.53
CA GLU A 75 -5.34 5.90 10.13
C GLU A 75 -4.89 4.59 9.47
N ILE A 76 -3.64 4.17 9.70
CA ILE A 76 -3.13 2.87 9.23
C ILE A 76 -4.00 1.74 9.77
N ASN A 77 -4.29 1.72 11.08
CA ASN A 77 -5.18 0.70 11.66
C ASN A 77 -6.59 0.72 11.06
N ARG A 78 -7.12 1.91 10.76
CA ARG A 78 -8.43 2.06 10.11
C ARG A 78 -8.44 1.46 8.71
N LEU A 79 -7.39 1.72 7.93
CA LEU A 79 -7.22 1.14 6.59
C LEU A 79 -7.06 -0.38 6.64
N LEU A 80 -6.22 -0.90 7.54
CA LEU A 80 -6.06 -2.35 7.72
C LEU A 80 -7.38 -3.02 8.10
N LYS A 81 -8.17 -2.43 9.01
CA LYS A 81 -9.49 -2.97 9.36
C LYS A 81 -10.43 -3.03 8.16
N ARG A 82 -10.42 -2.00 7.30
CA ARG A 82 -11.22 -2.01 6.07
C ARG A 82 -10.77 -3.10 5.09
N ASP A 83 -9.46 -3.26 4.90
CA ASP A 83 -8.89 -4.30 4.04
C ASP A 83 -9.26 -5.70 4.54
N ILE A 84 -9.14 -5.95 5.85
CA ILE A 84 -9.60 -7.20 6.48
C ILE A 84 -11.09 -7.46 6.18
N GLU A 85 -11.94 -6.44 6.28
CA GLU A 85 -13.37 -6.58 6.03
C GLU A 85 -13.68 -6.93 4.57
N ILE A 86 -12.97 -6.31 3.63
CA ILE A 86 -13.07 -6.63 2.20
C ILE A 86 -12.67 -8.08 1.96
N LYS A 87 -11.54 -8.51 2.53
CA LYS A 87 -11.06 -9.89 2.39
C LYS A 87 -12.03 -10.90 3.01
N LYS A 88 -12.63 -10.60 4.17
CA LYS A 88 -13.66 -11.45 4.77
C LYS A 88 -14.86 -11.63 3.85
N ARG A 89 -15.39 -10.54 3.28
CA ARG A 89 -16.50 -10.61 2.33
C ARG A 89 -16.16 -11.43 1.08
N ALA A 90 -14.93 -11.30 0.58
CA ALA A 90 -14.46 -12.11 -0.54
C ALA A 90 -14.42 -13.59 -0.18
N ILE A 91 -13.88 -13.94 1.00
CA ILE A 91 -13.88 -15.31 1.51
C ILE A 91 -15.30 -15.86 1.63
N GLU A 92 -16.23 -15.11 2.22
CA GLU A 92 -17.64 -15.52 2.33
C GLU A 92 -18.26 -15.80 0.95
N THR A 93 -17.94 -14.97 -0.05
CA THR A 93 -18.40 -15.17 -1.42
C THR A 93 -17.86 -16.47 -2.02
N TYR A 94 -16.56 -16.75 -1.83
CA TYR A 94 -15.96 -17.99 -2.33
C TYR A 94 -16.47 -19.23 -1.59
N VAL A 95 -16.69 -19.13 -0.27
CA VAL A 95 -17.28 -20.22 0.53
C VAL A 95 -18.69 -20.54 0.02
N ALA A 96 -19.52 -19.54 -0.25
CA ALA A 96 -20.85 -19.75 -0.79
C ALA A 96 -20.82 -20.47 -2.15
N LYS A 97 -19.87 -20.10 -3.04
CA LYS A 97 -19.68 -20.80 -4.33
C LYS A 97 -19.23 -22.25 -4.14
N LEU A 98 -18.35 -22.53 -3.17
CA LEU A 98 -17.94 -23.90 -2.86
C LEU A 98 -19.13 -24.72 -2.37
N GLU A 99 -19.98 -24.17 -1.50
CA GLU A 99 -21.20 -24.83 -1.03
C GLU A 99 -22.23 -25.07 -2.15
N GLU A 100 -22.26 -24.21 -3.16
CA GLU A 100 -23.07 -24.39 -4.36
C GLU A 100 -22.54 -25.55 -5.22
N TRP A 101 -21.24 -25.55 -5.52
CA TRP A 101 -20.59 -26.62 -6.26
C TRP A 101 -20.67 -27.98 -5.56
N ASP A 102 -20.57 -28.02 -4.23
CA ASP A 102 -20.76 -29.24 -3.44
C ASP A 102 -22.16 -29.87 -3.62
N LYS A 103 -23.17 -29.07 -3.97
CA LYS A 103 -24.53 -29.55 -4.27
C LYS A 103 -24.71 -29.91 -5.74
N GLU A 104 -24.10 -29.13 -6.63
CA GLU A 104 -24.26 -29.29 -8.07
C GLU A 104 -23.48 -30.49 -8.64
N ILE A 105 -22.24 -30.69 -8.19
CA ILE A 105 -21.36 -31.76 -8.68
C ILE A 105 -22.01 -33.15 -8.57
N PRO A 106 -22.60 -33.57 -7.43
CA PRO A 106 -23.27 -34.87 -7.33
C PRO A 106 -24.44 -35.01 -8.33
N THR A 107 -25.17 -33.94 -8.56
CA THR A 107 -26.31 -33.92 -9.50
C THR A 107 -25.83 -34.10 -10.93
N LEU A 108 -24.76 -33.39 -11.33
CA LEU A 108 -24.13 -33.54 -12.64
C LEU A 108 -23.56 -34.94 -12.86
N ILE A 109 -22.95 -35.53 -11.83
CA ILE A 109 -22.47 -36.92 -11.86
C ILE A 109 -23.65 -37.88 -12.10
N GLU A 110 -24.77 -37.72 -11.40
CA GLU A 110 -25.95 -38.57 -11.59
C GLU A 110 -26.54 -38.43 -13.01
N GLN A 111 -26.66 -37.19 -13.51
CA GLN A 111 -27.15 -36.91 -14.85
C GLN A 111 -26.24 -37.49 -15.93
N SER A 112 -24.92 -37.35 -15.78
CA SER A 112 -23.94 -37.95 -16.67
C SER A 112 -24.06 -39.47 -16.70
N ASN A 113 -24.09 -40.12 -15.54
CA ASN A 113 -24.27 -41.57 -15.43
C ASN A 113 -25.58 -42.04 -16.07
N ARG A 114 -26.67 -41.29 -15.90
CA ARG A 114 -27.97 -41.59 -16.52
C ARG A 114 -27.92 -41.44 -18.05
N ALA A 115 -27.27 -40.41 -18.56
CA ALA A 115 -27.09 -40.21 -19.99
C ALA A 115 -26.24 -41.32 -20.62
N VAL A 116 -25.14 -41.71 -19.96
CA VAL A 116 -24.29 -42.84 -20.38
C VAL A 116 -25.07 -44.15 -20.36
N ALA A 117 -25.83 -44.42 -19.28
CA ALA A 117 -26.68 -45.61 -19.19
C ALA A 117 -27.75 -45.65 -20.29
N SER A 118 -28.34 -44.51 -20.64
CA SER A 118 -29.34 -44.42 -21.72
C SER A 118 -28.74 -44.71 -23.10
N ARG A 119 -27.47 -44.35 -23.34
CA ARG A 119 -26.73 -44.73 -24.55
C ARG A 119 -26.38 -46.22 -24.59
N LEU A 120 -26.09 -46.82 -23.43
CA LEU A 120 -25.76 -48.24 -23.31
C LEU A 120 -27.00 -49.18 -23.30
N ASN A 121 -28.20 -48.66 -23.06
CA ASN A 121 -29.43 -49.47 -22.95
C ASN A 121 -30.01 -49.93 -24.31
N GLY A 122 -29.21 -49.90 -25.38
CA GLY A 122 -29.50 -50.60 -26.64
C GLY A 122 -30.54 -49.97 -27.55
N TYR A 123 -30.92 -48.69 -27.34
CA TYR A 123 -31.61 -47.91 -28.36
C TYR A 123 -30.59 -46.97 -29.02
N ASP A 124 -29.72 -47.57 -29.84
CA ASP A 124 -28.86 -46.81 -30.75
C ASP A 124 -29.78 -46.07 -31.72
N PHE A 125 -29.67 -44.74 -31.75
CA PHE A 125 -30.42 -43.86 -32.65
C PHE A 125 -30.19 -44.18 -34.14
N ASP A 126 -29.20 -45.02 -34.46
CA ASP A 126 -28.88 -45.48 -35.82
C ASP A 126 -29.63 -46.77 -36.23
N SER A 127 -30.44 -47.36 -35.35
CA SER A 127 -31.14 -48.63 -35.61
C SER A 127 -32.23 -48.54 -36.70
N ASP A 128 -32.67 -47.33 -37.04
CA ASP A 128 -33.78 -47.08 -37.97
C ASP A 128 -33.33 -46.45 -39.30
N ILE A 129 -32.02 -46.47 -39.60
CA ILE A 129 -31.54 -46.19 -40.95
C ILE A 129 -31.52 -47.52 -41.70
N THR A 130 -32.65 -47.83 -42.32
CA THR A 130 -32.72 -48.77 -43.45
C THR A 130 -31.62 -48.43 -44.45
N THR A 131 -30.60 -49.27 -44.51
CA THR A 131 -29.51 -49.20 -45.48
C THR A 131 -30.10 -49.36 -46.88
N PRO A 132 -30.06 -48.36 -47.77
CA PRO A 132 -30.37 -48.59 -49.17
C PRO A 132 -29.24 -49.43 -49.80
N PRO A 133 -29.54 -50.28 -50.80
CA PRO A 133 -28.57 -51.20 -51.38
C PRO A 133 -27.44 -50.45 -52.09
N PRO A 134 -26.24 -51.05 -52.18
CA PRO A 134 -25.05 -50.37 -52.66
C PRO A 134 -25.15 -50.11 -54.17
N GLN A 135 -25.12 -48.84 -54.56
CA GLN A 135 -24.76 -48.45 -55.93
C GLN A 135 -23.29 -48.06 -55.95
N THR A 136 -22.50 -48.93 -56.57
CA THR A 136 -21.16 -48.65 -57.07
C THR A 136 -21.18 -47.46 -58.03
N THR A 137 -20.36 -46.43 -57.80
CA THR A 137 -19.14 -46.10 -58.59
C THR A 137 -18.59 -44.72 -58.23
N ASN A 138 -17.30 -44.70 -57.86
CA ASN A 138 -16.26 -43.69 -58.11
C ASN A 138 -16.61 -42.19 -57.99
N ASP A 139 -16.05 -41.51 -56.98
CA ASP A 139 -14.86 -40.68 -57.19
C ASP A 139 -14.18 -40.31 -55.86
N VAL A 140 -12.86 -40.18 -55.95
CA VAL A 140 -11.88 -39.98 -54.87
C VAL A 140 -11.37 -38.53 -54.93
N GLN A 141 -10.87 -38.03 -53.78
CA GLN A 141 -10.08 -36.81 -53.52
C GLN A 141 -10.86 -35.55 -53.08
N GLN A 142 -10.79 -35.16 -51.80
CA GLN A 142 -9.69 -34.53 -51.03
C GLN A 142 -9.92 -33.01 -50.94
N GLN A 143 -10.19 -32.53 -49.73
CA GLN A 143 -9.60 -31.28 -49.23
C GLN A 143 -9.62 -31.31 -47.71
N ASN A 144 -8.41 -31.36 -47.16
CA ASN A 144 -8.09 -31.06 -45.77
C ASN A 144 -7.97 -29.54 -45.60
N ASP A 145 -7.70 -29.14 -44.34
CA ASP A 145 -7.06 -27.91 -43.90
C ASP A 145 -8.03 -26.72 -43.76
N ASP A 146 -8.05 -25.94 -42.68
CA ASP A 146 -7.26 -25.90 -41.45
C ASP A 146 -8.05 -25.05 -40.42
N ASP A 147 -7.66 -25.22 -39.16
CA ASP A 147 -8.00 -24.39 -38.01
C ASP A 147 -7.78 -22.89 -38.30
N ASP A 148 -8.72 -22.03 -37.88
CA ASP A 148 -8.43 -20.64 -37.50
C ASP A 148 -9.41 -20.25 -36.38
N ASP A 149 -9.02 -20.65 -35.16
CA ASP A 149 -9.51 -20.12 -33.89
C ASP A 149 -9.07 -18.64 -33.77
N ASP A 150 -9.96 -17.72 -34.13
CA ASP A 150 -9.85 -16.30 -33.74
C ASP A 150 -10.21 -16.17 -32.23
N ASP A 151 -9.28 -16.60 -31.36
CA ASP A 151 -9.26 -16.31 -29.93
C ASP A 151 -8.79 -14.86 -29.70
N ASP A 152 -9.74 -13.94 -29.83
CA ASP A 152 -9.59 -12.49 -29.68
C ASP A 152 -9.60 -12.04 -28.20
N ASP A 153 -8.71 -12.61 -27.38
CA ASP A 153 -8.58 -12.32 -25.94
C ASP A 153 -7.17 -11.80 -25.55
N GLU A 154 -6.69 -10.73 -26.23
CA GLU A 154 -5.51 -9.99 -25.76
C GLU A 154 -5.86 -9.04 -24.59
N GLY A 155 -5.64 -9.56 -23.38
CA GLY A 155 -4.99 -8.91 -22.23
C GLY A 155 -5.23 -7.41 -21.96
N VAL A 156 -6.08 -7.11 -20.98
CA VAL A 156 -6.17 -5.77 -20.36
C VAL A 156 -4.90 -5.47 -19.55
N GLU A 157 -4.02 -4.64 -20.10
CA GLU A 157 -2.87 -4.06 -19.40
C GLU A 157 -3.34 -2.84 -18.57
N PHE A 158 -3.14 -2.88 -17.24
CA PHE A 158 -3.44 -1.74 -16.37
C PHE A 158 -2.21 -0.85 -16.23
N GLU A 159 -2.32 0.40 -16.65
CA GLU A 159 -1.30 1.44 -16.45
C GLU A 159 -1.28 1.87 -14.97
N GLU A 160 -0.10 1.79 -14.35
CA GLU A 160 0.16 2.24 -12.99
C GLU A 160 0.15 3.78 -12.94
N VAL A 161 -0.78 4.39 -12.19
CA VAL A 161 -0.79 5.84 -11.89
C VAL A 161 -0.89 6.07 -10.39
#